data_AF-A0A519LLH6-F1
#
_entry.id   AF-A0A519LLH6-F1
#
_cell.length_a   1.000
_cell.length_b   1.000
_cell.length_c   1.000
_cell.angle_alpha   90.00
_cell.angle_beta   90.00
_cell.angle_gamma   90.00
#
_symmetry.space_group_name_H-M   'P 1'
#
loop_
_entity.id
_entity.type
_entity.pdbx_description
1 polymer ?
#
loop_
_entity_poly.entity_id
_entity_poly.type
_entity_poly.pdbx_seq_one_letter_code
_entity_poly.pdbx_strand_id
1 'polypeptide(L)' 'MLKSILKLEGAHELTVNEQKALVGGNAPVCEQGSVAKRCSDFGEVKPYWTCVPLNYSGPC' A
#
# COMPACT_ATOMS: atom_id res chain seq x y z
N MET A 1 -8.20 -1.12 -15.18
CA MET A 1 -9.55 -0.56 -15.40
C MET A 1 -10.51 -1.19 -14.39
N LEU A 2 -10.66 -0.56 -13.21
CA LEU A 2 -11.50 -1.05 -12.10
C LEU A 2 -12.99 -0.68 -12.27
N LYS A 3 -13.30 0.32 -13.10
CA LYS A 3 -14.67 0.83 -13.34
C LYS A 3 -15.63 -0.23 -13.88
N SER A 4 -15.13 -1.24 -14.61
CA SER A 4 -15.96 -2.29 -15.20
C SER A 4 -16.45 -3.32 -14.19
N ILE A 5 -15.77 -3.46 -13.04
CA ILE A 5 -16.08 -4.49 -12.04
C ILE A 5 -17.02 -3.97 -10.96
N LEU A 6 -16.95 -2.67 -10.64
CA LEU A 6 -17.74 -2.05 -9.59
C LEU A 6 -18.59 -0.94 -10.21
N LYS A 7 -19.90 -1.17 -10.35
CA LYS A 7 -20.90 -0.16 -10.75
C LYS A 7 -20.99 0.94 -9.68
N LEU A 8 -19.97 1.78 -9.57
CA LEU A 8 -19.86 2.80 -8.52
C LEU A 8 -20.51 4.09 -9.00
N GLU A 9 -21.83 4.19 -8.85
CA GLU A 9 -22.54 5.45 -9.00
C GLU A 9 -22.04 6.44 -7.92
N GLY A 10 -21.57 7.61 -8.35
CA GLY A 10 -21.06 8.66 -7.45
C GLY A 10 -19.58 8.57 -7.06
N ALA A 11 -18.82 7.61 -7.57
CA ALA A 11 -17.37 7.56 -7.32
C ALA A 11 -16.62 8.64 -8.11
N HIS A 12 -15.88 9.49 -7.39
CA HIS A 12 -14.96 10.46 -7.98
C HIS A 12 -13.65 9.77 -8.37
N GLU A 13 -13.21 9.99 -9.61
CA GLU A 13 -11.92 9.50 -10.07
C GLU A 13 -10.81 10.39 -9.54
N LEU A 14 -9.97 9.82 -8.68
CA LEU A 14 -8.81 10.52 -8.12
C LEU A 14 -7.77 10.79 -9.20
N THR A 15 -7.24 12.01 -9.21
CA THR A 15 -6.07 12.37 -10.01
C THR A 15 -4.83 11.58 -9.55
N VAL A 16 -3.80 11.52 -10.40
CA VAL A 16 -2.53 10.85 -10.08
C VAL A 16 -1.89 11.40 -8.79
N ASN A 17 -2.03 12.70 -8.55
CA ASN A 17 -1.46 13.33 -7.36
C ASN A 17 -2.25 12.99 -6.09
N GLU A 18 -3.58 12.93 -6.19
CA GLU A 18 -4.43 12.51 -5.06
C GLU A 18 -4.19 11.04 -4.71
N GLN A 19 -4.01 10.18 -5.70
CA GLN A 19 -3.64 8.77 -5.45
C GLN A 19 -2.29 8.64 -4.72
N LYS A 20 -1.31 9.49 -5.03
CA LYS A 20 -0.03 9.54 -4.31
C LYS A 20 -0.15 10.07 -2.89
N ALA A 21 -1.19 10.85 -2.59
CA ALA A 21 -1.46 11.40 -1.27
C ALA A 21 -2.24 10.41 -0.37
N LEU A 22 -2.72 9.29 -0.91
CA LEU A 22 -3.35 8.24 -0.11
C LEU A 22 -2.30 7.59 0.80
N VAL A 23 -2.41 7.85 2.10
CA VAL A 23 -1.58 7.21 3.11
C VAL A 23 -2.33 6.01 3.67
N GLY A 24 -1.75 4.82 3.52
CA GLY A 24 -2.29 3.56 4.07
C GLY A 24 -2.09 3.47 5.58
N GLY A 25 -2.82 4.27 6.36
CA GLY A 25 -2.73 4.26 7.84
C GLY A 25 -1.33 4.58 8.35
N ASN A 26 -0.77 3.70 9.20
CA ASN A 26 0.58 3.85 9.80
C ASN A 26 1.73 3.40 8.87
N ALA A 27 1.49 3.23 7.57
CA ALA A 27 2.55 2.87 6.64
C ALA A 27 3.59 4.00 6.53
N PRO A 28 4.90 3.70 6.67
CA PRO A 28 5.95 4.69 6.55
C PRO A 28 6.09 5.17 5.10
N VAL A 29 6.59 6.39 4.93
CA VAL A 29 7.09 6.86 3.65
C VAL A 29 8.46 6.23 3.42
N CYS A 30 8.61 5.49 2.32
CA CYS A 30 9.86 4.83 1.95
C CYS A 30 10.66 5.68 0.97
N GLU A 31 11.98 5.47 0.97
CA GLU A 31 12.89 6.10 0.00
C GLU A 31 12.62 5.61 -1.43
N GLN A 32 13.15 6.36 -2.40
CA GLN A 32 13.02 6.03 -3.82
C GLN A 32 13.58 4.63 -4.12
N GLY A 33 12.78 3.80 -4.78
CA GLY A 33 13.12 2.40 -5.08
C GLY A 33 12.64 1.37 -4.05
N SER A 34 12.00 1.82 -2.96
CA SER A 34 11.41 0.98 -1.92
C SER A 34 9.92 1.24 -1.74
N VAL A 35 9.19 0.25 -1.21
CA VAL A 35 7.75 0.31 -0.92
C VAL A 35 7.46 -0.20 0.49
N ALA A 36 6.43 0.35 1.12
CA ALA A 36 5.97 -0.12 2.41
C ALA A 36 5.27 -1.47 2.25
N LYS A 37 5.76 -2.50 2.94
CA LYS A 37 5.15 -3.83 3.07
C LYS A 37 4.64 -4.00 4.49
N ARG A 38 3.38 -4.44 4.62
CA ARG A 38 2.84 -4.88 5.91
C ARG A 38 3.24 -6.32 6.16
N CYS A 39 4.00 -6.54 7.22
CA CYS A 39 4.34 -7.87 7.69
C CYS A 39 3.23 -8.37 8.64
N SER A 40 2.78 -9.59 8.41
CA SER A 40 1.78 -10.25 9.25
C SER A 40 2.36 -10.67 10.60
N ASP A 41 1.48 -10.99 11.54
CA ASP A 41 1.88 -11.56 12.82
C ASP A 41 2.71 -12.83 12.62
N PHE A 42 3.89 -12.89 13.24
CA PHE A 42 4.67 -14.12 13.33
C PHE A 42 5.01 -14.37 14.80
N GLY A 43 4.36 -15.38 15.39
CA GLY A 43 4.47 -15.68 16.82
C GLY A 43 3.91 -14.55 17.69
N GLU A 44 4.78 -13.95 18.51
CA GLU A 44 4.42 -12.86 19.44
C GLU A 44 4.57 -11.45 18.83
N VAL A 45 5.10 -11.34 17.62
CA VAL A 45 5.34 -10.05 16.97
C VAL A 45 4.06 -9.55 16.30
N LYS A 46 3.56 -8.40 16.77
CA LYS A 46 2.41 -7.69 16.19
C LYS A 46 2.68 -7.27 14.74
N PRO A 47 1.65 -6.99 13.92
CA PRO A 47 1.86 -6.64 12.52
C PRO A 47 2.58 -5.30 12.46
N TYR A 48 3.62 -5.23 11.65
CA TYR A 48 4.42 -4.02 11.50
C TYR A 48 4.61 -3.68 10.04
N TRP A 49 4.94 -2.41 9.80
CA TRP A 49 5.30 -1.93 8.47
C TRP A 49 6.82 -1.89 8.34
N THR A 50 7.31 -2.25 7.16
CA THR A 50 8.72 -2.11 6.82
C THR A 50 8.87 -1.68 5.37
N CYS A 51 9.95 -0.95 5.06
CA CYS A 51 10.27 -0.58 3.69
C CYS A 51 11.10 -1.70 3.06
N VAL A 52 10.65 -2.21 1.92
CA VAL A 52 11.35 -3.25 1.15
C VAL A 52 11.62 -2.77 -0.26
N PRO A 53 12.66 -3.29 -0.95
CA PRO A 53 12.87 -2.99 -2.37
C PRO A 53 11.63 -3.32 -3.22
N LEU A 54 11.41 -2.56 -4.30
CA LEU A 54 10.27 -2.77 -5.23
C LEU A 54 10.09 -4.22 -5.71
N ASN A 55 11.20 -4.96 -5.87
CA ASN A 55 11.22 -6.33 -6.36
C ASN A 55 11.32 -7.38 -5.24
N TYR A 56 11.06 -7.00 -3.98
CA TYR A 56 11.18 -7.90 -2.85
C TYR A 56 10.04 -8.93 -2.81
N SER A 57 10.39 -10.20 -3.03
CA SER A 57 9.47 -11.35 -2.92
C SER A 57 9.72 -12.22 -1.68
N GLY A 58 10.61 -11.81 -0.79
CA GLY A 58 10.96 -12.58 0.41
C GLY A 58 9.85 -12.56 1.48
N PRO A 59 9.91 -13.48 2.45
CA PRO A 59 8.99 -13.46 3.58
C PRO A 59 9.15 -12.17 4.40
N CYS A 60 8.05 -11.78 5.03
CA CYS A 60 8.12 -11.27 6.38
C CYS A 60 7.79 -12.45 7.29
#